data_AF-A0A2M8LFM3-F1
#
_entry.id   AF-A0A2M8LFM3-F1
#
_cell.length_a   1.000
_cell.length_b   1.000
_cell.length_c   1.000
_cell.angle_alpha   90.00
_cell.angle_beta   90.00
_cell.angle_gamma   90.00
#
_symmetry.space_group_name_H-M   'P 1'
#
loop_
_entity.id
_entity.type
_entity.pdbx_description
1 polymer ?
#
loop_
_entity_poly.entity_id
_entity_poly.type
_entity_poly.pdbx_seq_one_letter_code
_entity_poly.pdbx_strand_id
1 'polypeptide(L)'
;MKEKTKYEIKREKRERDREDQRRRMRVERIKKSLVRYGILFVVLVLVGYGIILLARSSVPQGEDFSIAYPIQGRDHIAFGSTHPEYSSNPPSSGSHYAQPTRGGFYNEVVDDETVVHNLEHGDIWIAYHPRVSNEVKSNLEKFAGRY
;
A
#
# COMPACT_ATOMS: atom_id res chain seq x y z
N MET A 1 0.84 65.30 45.64
CA MET A 1 1.46 64.38 44.65
C MET A 1 2.88 64.88 44.42
N LYS A 2 3.93 64.09 44.68
CA LYS A 2 5.32 64.55 44.48
C LYS A 2 5.62 64.65 42.98
N GLU A 3 6.18 65.78 42.55
CA GLU A 3 6.56 66.02 41.16
C GLU A 3 7.81 65.20 40.81
N LYS A 4 7.76 64.44 39.70
CA LYS A 4 8.85 63.56 39.30
C LYS A 4 10.05 64.36 38.80
N THR A 5 11.24 63.94 39.19
CA THR A 5 12.50 64.53 38.72
C THR A 5 12.72 64.23 37.24
N LYS A 6 13.46 65.12 36.53
CA LYS A 6 13.87 64.92 35.12
C LYS A 6 14.52 63.55 34.85
N TYR A 7 15.24 63.02 35.84
CA TYR A 7 15.88 61.71 35.78
C TYR A 7 14.85 60.56 35.78
N GLU A 8 13.84 60.63 36.64
CA GLU A 8 12.76 59.63 36.72
C GLU A 8 11.93 59.59 35.43
N ILE A 9 11.63 60.75 34.85
CA ILE A 9 10.91 60.85 33.56
C ILE A 9 11.73 60.19 32.42
N LYS A 10 13.05 60.47 32.37
CA LYS A 10 13.96 59.88 31.37
C LYS A 10 14.11 58.36 31.54
N ARG A 11 14.11 57.88 32.79
CA ARG A 11 14.17 56.45 33.13
C ARG A 11 12.90 55.72 32.73
N GLU A 12 11.72 56.25 33.08
CA GLU A 12 10.43 55.66 32.69
C GLU A 12 10.24 55.60 31.17
N LYS A 13 10.69 56.63 30.44
CA LYS A 13 10.66 56.61 28.97
C LYS A 13 11.51 55.47 28.41
N ARG A 14 12.73 55.30 28.91
CA ARG A 14 13.64 54.20 28.51
C ARG A 14 13.08 52.83 28.87
N GLU A 15 12.42 52.69 30.01
CA GLU A 15 11.77 51.43 30.42
C GLU A 15 10.59 51.11 29.51
N ARG A 16 9.72 52.08 29.20
CA ARG A 16 8.65 51.93 28.21
C ARG A 16 9.15 51.58 26.81
N ASP A 17 10.18 52.28 26.33
CA ASP A 17 10.77 51.99 25.01
C ASP A 17 11.34 50.56 24.95
N ARG A 18 11.97 50.09 26.04
CA ARG A 18 12.46 48.71 26.17
C ARG A 18 11.32 47.69 26.22
N GLU A 19 10.23 47.98 26.91
CA GLU A 19 9.04 47.13 26.95
C GLU A 19 8.35 47.05 25.59
N ASP A 20 8.20 48.17 24.89
CA ASP A 20 7.65 48.23 23.54
C ASP A 20 8.54 47.48 22.54
N GLN A 21 9.86 47.64 22.63
CA GLN A 21 10.81 46.85 21.84
C GLN A 21 10.67 45.35 22.15
N ARG A 22 10.58 44.94 23.42
CA ARG A 22 10.37 43.54 23.81
C ARG A 22 9.04 42.99 23.31
N ARG A 23 7.97 43.78 23.38
CA ARG A 23 6.62 43.42 22.90
C ARG A 23 6.62 43.26 21.38
N ARG A 24 7.21 44.20 20.64
CA ARG A 24 7.39 44.11 19.19
C ARG A 24 8.21 42.88 18.81
N MET A 25 9.35 42.65 19.46
CA MET A 25 10.17 41.45 19.22
C MET A 25 9.40 40.15 19.54
N ARG A 26 8.59 40.12 20.60
CA ARG A 26 7.76 38.96 20.94
C ARG A 26 6.69 38.70 19.87
N VAL A 27 5.97 39.73 19.46
CA VAL A 27 4.93 39.63 18.42
C VAL A 27 5.55 39.19 17.10
N GLU A 28 6.69 39.76 16.69
CA GLU A 28 7.41 39.36 15.48
C GLU A 28 7.90 37.91 15.55
N ARG A 29 8.40 37.48 16.71
CA ARG A 29 8.81 36.08 16.92
C ARG A 29 7.61 35.13 16.80
N ILE A 30 6.48 35.48 17.40
CA ILE A 30 5.24 34.68 17.32
C ILE A 30 4.74 34.63 15.88
N LYS A 31 4.66 35.76 15.16
CA LYS A 31 4.26 35.81 13.75
C LYS A 31 5.16 34.93 12.88
N LYS A 32 6.49 35.04 13.01
CA LYS A 32 7.45 34.20 12.27
C LYS A 32 7.29 32.72 12.60
N SER A 33 7.03 32.40 13.86
CA SER A 33 6.78 31.03 14.30
C SER A 33 5.50 30.46 13.69
N LEU A 34 4.41 31.23 13.70
CA LEU A 34 3.13 30.84 13.09
C LEU A 34 3.27 30.62 11.58
N VAL A 35 3.98 31.51 10.88
CA VAL A 35 4.25 31.34 9.43
C VAL A 35 5.07 30.08 9.19
N ARG A 36 6.14 29.85 9.96
CA ARG A 36 6.97 28.64 9.82
C ARG A 36 6.17 27.35 10.03
N TYR A 37 5.36 27.28 11.08
CA TYR A 37 4.54 26.11 11.34
C TYR A 37 3.39 25.96 10.33
N GLY A 38 2.84 27.07 9.82
CA GLY A 38 1.88 27.04 8.73
C GLY A 38 2.47 26.45 7.45
N ILE A 39 3.67 26.89 7.06
CA ILE A 39 4.39 26.31 5.90
C ILE A 39 4.66 24.82 6.13
N LEU A 40 5.16 24.44 7.31
CA LEU A 40 5.42 23.04 7.65
C LEU A 40 4.16 22.18 7.54
N PHE A 41 3.04 22.68 8.05
CA PHE A 41 1.75 21.99 7.98
C PHE A 41 1.30 21.81 6.52
N VAL A 42 1.39 22.85 5.69
CA VAL A 42 1.05 22.76 4.26
C VAL A 42 1.93 21.73 3.54
N VAL A 43 3.24 21.71 3.81
CA VAL A 43 4.15 20.71 3.23
C VAL A 43 3.75 19.30 3.66
N LEU A 44 3.45 19.07 4.93
CA LEU A 44 3.02 17.76 5.42
C LEU A 44 1.72 17.30 4.77
N VAL A 45 0.75 18.20 4.60
CA VAL A 45 -0.52 17.90 3.90
C VAL A 45 -0.26 17.54 2.44
N LEU A 46 0.57 18.30 1.73
CA LEU A 46 0.91 18.03 0.32
C LEU A 46 1.65 16.71 0.15
N VAL A 47 2.61 16.41 1.03
CA VAL A 47 3.34 15.13 1.02
C VAL A 47 2.38 13.96 1.31
N GLY A 48 1.56 14.07 2.35
CA GLY A 48 0.58 13.05 2.69
C GLY A 48 -0.42 12.81 1.56
N TYR A 49 -0.91 13.87 0.92
CA TYR A 49 -1.79 13.78 -0.24
C TYR A 49 -1.10 13.12 -1.44
N GLY A 50 0.16 13.47 -1.72
CA GLY A 50 0.96 12.84 -2.77
C GLY A 50 1.15 11.34 -2.55
N ILE A 51 1.41 10.91 -1.30
CA ILE A 51 1.49 9.48 -0.95
C ILE A 51 0.16 8.76 -1.22
N ILE A 52 -0.98 9.36 -0.85
CA ILE A 52 -2.31 8.78 -1.10
C ILE A 52 -2.56 8.62 -2.60
N LEU A 53 -2.20 9.62 -3.41
CA LEU A 53 -2.37 9.54 -4.87
C LEU A 53 -1.54 8.40 -5.48
N LEU A 54 -0.28 8.25 -5.07
CA LEU A 54 0.60 7.16 -5.52
C LEU A 54 0.09 5.78 -5.10
N ALA A 55 -0.48 5.66 -3.89
CA ALA A 55 -1.08 4.41 -3.44
C ALA A 55 -2.31 4.04 -4.30
N ARG A 56 -3.18 5.01 -4.62
CA ARG A 56 -4.38 4.79 -5.43
C ARG A 56 -4.08 4.44 -6.88
N SER A 57 -3.01 4.97 -7.47
CA SER A 57 -2.61 4.64 -8.84
C SER A 57 -2.14 3.19 -9.00
N SER A 58 -1.84 2.50 -7.90
CA SER A 58 -1.38 1.11 -7.91
C SER A 58 -2.52 0.09 -7.80
N VAL A 59 -3.74 0.54 -7.53
CA VAL A 59 -4.92 -0.33 -7.46
C VAL A 59 -5.53 -0.46 -8.86
N PRO A 60 -5.84 -1.68 -9.33
CA PRO A 60 -6.54 -1.89 -10.59
C PRO A 60 -7.82 -1.03 -10.65
N GLN A 61 -7.98 -0.22 -11.69
CA GLN A 61 -9.12 0.69 -11.85
C GLN A 61 -10.38 -0.01 -12.41
N GLY A 62 -10.40 -1.34 -12.40
CA GLY A 62 -11.48 -2.17 -12.93
C GLY A 62 -12.42 -2.68 -11.85
N GLU A 63 -13.52 -3.30 -12.29
CA GLU A 63 -14.37 -4.10 -11.41
C GLU A 63 -13.56 -5.28 -10.83
N ASP A 64 -13.72 -5.52 -9.54
CA ASP A 64 -13.06 -6.62 -8.84
C ASP A 64 -13.88 -7.89 -9.04
N PHE A 65 -13.34 -8.81 -9.84
CA PHE A 65 -13.92 -10.13 -10.09
C PHE A 65 -13.34 -11.22 -9.18
N SER A 66 -12.56 -10.85 -8.16
CA SER A 66 -11.99 -11.82 -7.23
C SER A 66 -13.07 -12.44 -6.33
N ILE A 67 -12.96 -13.76 -6.13
CA ILE A 67 -13.80 -14.53 -5.22
C ILE A 67 -12.88 -15.23 -4.24
N ALA A 68 -13.05 -14.94 -2.95
CA ALA A 68 -12.30 -15.60 -1.90
C ALA A 68 -12.97 -16.91 -1.48
N TYR A 69 -12.21 -17.99 -1.46
CA TYR A 69 -12.64 -19.29 -0.94
C TYR A 69 -11.94 -19.60 0.39
N PRO A 70 -12.63 -20.21 1.37
CA PRO A 70 -12.00 -20.68 2.60
C PRO A 70 -10.89 -21.70 2.31
N ILE A 71 -9.83 -21.70 3.13
CA ILE A 71 -8.74 -22.67 2.99
C ILE A 71 -9.24 -24.09 3.29
N GLN A 72 -8.99 -25.02 2.36
CA GLN A 72 -9.41 -26.43 2.43
C GLN A 72 -8.29 -27.35 2.94
N GLY A 73 -7.32 -26.82 3.69
CA GLY A 73 -6.17 -27.59 4.17
C GLY A 73 -5.00 -27.64 3.18
N ARG A 74 -4.01 -28.46 3.52
CA ARG A 74 -2.68 -28.54 2.87
C ARG A 74 -2.08 -29.95 2.89
N ASP A 75 -2.93 -30.96 2.93
CA ASP A 75 -2.47 -32.33 3.16
C ASP A 75 -1.86 -32.92 1.88
N HIS A 76 -0.62 -33.38 1.99
CA HIS A 76 0.01 -34.15 0.92
C HIS A 76 -0.59 -35.56 0.84
N ILE A 77 -1.05 -35.94 -0.34
CA ILE A 77 -1.59 -37.28 -0.63
C ILE A 77 -0.71 -38.02 -1.63
N ALA A 78 -0.80 -39.36 -1.63
CA ALA A 78 -0.11 -40.17 -2.63
C ALA A 78 -0.80 -40.07 -3.99
N PHE A 79 -0.05 -40.26 -5.08
CA PHE A 79 -0.58 -40.18 -6.44
C PHE A 79 -1.79 -41.12 -6.64
N GLY A 80 -2.88 -40.60 -7.20
CA GLY A 80 -4.12 -41.34 -7.43
C GLY A 80 -4.96 -41.62 -6.18
N SER A 81 -4.62 -41.03 -5.03
CA SER A 81 -5.45 -41.15 -3.82
C SER A 81 -6.75 -40.36 -3.96
N THR A 82 -7.83 -40.88 -3.39
CA THR A 82 -9.08 -40.13 -3.26
C THR A 82 -8.95 -39.02 -2.22
N HIS A 83 -9.58 -37.88 -2.49
CA HIS A 83 -9.71 -36.77 -1.55
C HIS A 83 -11.12 -36.14 -1.65
N PRO A 84 -11.53 -35.30 -0.69
CA PRO A 84 -12.76 -34.52 -0.81
C PRO A 84 -12.74 -33.59 -2.03
N GLU A 85 -13.89 -33.34 -2.63
CA GLU A 85 -14.02 -32.38 -3.74
C GLU A 85 -13.51 -30.99 -3.35
N TYR A 86 -12.89 -30.29 -4.30
CA TYR A 86 -12.44 -28.91 -4.09
C TYR A 86 -13.61 -27.93 -4.03
N SER A 87 -13.48 -26.92 -3.19
CA SER A 87 -14.48 -25.87 -3.01
C SER A 87 -14.47 -24.80 -4.12
N SER A 88 -13.42 -24.74 -4.94
CA SER A 88 -13.26 -23.80 -6.06
C SER A 88 -12.83 -24.52 -7.34
N ASN A 89 -13.10 -23.88 -8.49
CA ASN A 89 -12.65 -24.33 -9.79
C ASN A 89 -12.13 -23.12 -10.61
N PRO A 90 -10.83 -23.04 -10.91
CA PRO A 90 -9.76 -23.96 -10.51
C PRO A 90 -9.57 -24.03 -8.98
N PRO A 91 -9.07 -25.16 -8.43
CA PRO A 91 -8.83 -25.29 -6.99
C PRO A 91 -7.76 -24.32 -6.48
N SER A 92 -8.08 -23.66 -5.38
CA SER A 92 -7.22 -22.65 -4.74
C SER A 92 -6.54 -23.12 -3.45
N SER A 93 -6.92 -24.29 -2.92
CA SER A 93 -6.31 -24.96 -1.76
C SER A 93 -6.87 -26.38 -1.62
N GLY A 94 -6.28 -27.23 -0.77
CA GLY A 94 -6.80 -28.55 -0.45
C GLY A 94 -5.73 -29.65 -0.49
N SER A 95 -6.18 -30.90 -0.47
CA SER A 95 -5.30 -32.06 -0.63
C SER A 95 -4.61 -32.05 -2.00
N HIS A 96 -3.33 -32.36 -2.04
CA HIS A 96 -2.53 -32.22 -3.26
C HIS A 96 -1.31 -33.15 -3.23
N TYR A 97 -0.63 -33.36 -4.35
CA TYR A 97 0.53 -34.26 -4.41
C TYR A 97 1.79 -33.58 -3.85
N ALA A 98 2.68 -34.37 -3.26
CA ALA A 98 3.98 -33.86 -2.77
C ALA A 98 4.92 -33.43 -3.91
N GLN A 99 4.66 -33.88 -5.14
CA GLN A 99 5.44 -33.50 -6.31
C GLN A 99 4.78 -32.30 -7.02
N PRO A 100 5.49 -31.16 -7.15
CA PRO A 100 4.97 -30.00 -7.86
C PRO A 100 4.95 -30.19 -9.38
N THR A 101 4.10 -29.42 -10.05
CA THR A 101 4.18 -29.22 -11.49
C THR A 101 5.33 -28.29 -11.86
N ARG A 102 5.98 -28.52 -13.00
CA ARG A 102 7.02 -27.59 -13.51
C ARG A 102 6.38 -26.26 -13.91
N GLY A 103 6.99 -25.14 -13.56
CA GLY A 103 6.54 -23.83 -14.05
C GLY A 103 6.60 -23.73 -15.57
N GLY A 104 5.57 -23.18 -16.20
CA GLY A 104 5.51 -23.04 -17.66
C GLY A 104 4.10 -22.85 -18.21
N PHE A 105 4.00 -22.84 -19.54
CA PHE A 105 2.74 -22.80 -20.27
C PHE A 105 2.33 -24.20 -20.71
N TYR A 106 1.07 -24.55 -20.46
CA TYR A 106 0.50 -25.84 -20.82
C TYR A 106 -0.72 -25.64 -21.73
N ASN A 107 -0.73 -26.39 -22.84
CA ASN A 107 -1.87 -26.47 -23.76
C ASN A 107 -2.75 -27.69 -23.49
N GLU A 108 -2.33 -28.55 -22.57
CA GLU A 108 -3.03 -29.74 -22.11
C GLU A 108 -3.43 -29.56 -20.65
N VAL A 109 -4.44 -30.32 -20.21
CA VAL A 109 -4.87 -30.31 -18.81
C VAL A 109 -3.76 -30.91 -17.96
N VAL A 110 -3.44 -30.26 -16.86
CA VAL A 110 -2.51 -30.73 -15.84
C VAL A 110 -3.35 -31.10 -14.61
N ASP A 111 -2.96 -32.17 -13.91
CA ASP A 111 -3.64 -32.62 -12.70
C ASP A 111 -3.66 -31.51 -11.64
N ASP A 112 -4.86 -31.17 -11.17
CA ASP A 112 -5.10 -30.10 -10.19
C ASP A 112 -4.24 -30.27 -8.93
N GLU A 113 -4.10 -31.50 -8.44
CA GLU A 113 -3.33 -31.87 -7.25
C GLU A 113 -1.83 -31.51 -7.39
N THR A 114 -1.29 -31.47 -8.61
CA THR A 114 0.11 -31.05 -8.79
C THR A 114 0.27 -29.53 -8.81
N VAL A 115 -0.77 -28.81 -9.26
CA VAL A 115 -0.77 -27.35 -9.37
C VAL A 115 -1.12 -26.70 -8.03
N VAL A 116 -2.00 -27.31 -7.23
CA VAL A 116 -2.31 -26.83 -5.87
C VAL A 116 -1.04 -26.79 -5.01
N HIS A 117 -0.12 -27.75 -5.15
CA HIS A 117 1.18 -27.70 -4.48
C HIS A 117 1.95 -26.41 -4.79
N ASN A 118 1.98 -26.01 -6.05
CA ASN A 118 2.69 -24.81 -6.49
C ASN A 118 2.09 -23.54 -5.85
N LEU A 119 0.77 -23.48 -5.67
CA LEU A 119 0.10 -22.36 -4.99
C LEU A 119 0.56 -22.22 -3.53
N GLU A 120 0.96 -23.31 -2.87
CA GLU A 120 1.52 -23.26 -1.51
C GLU A 120 2.89 -22.57 -1.45
N HIS A 121 3.64 -22.59 -2.55
CA HIS A 121 4.95 -21.93 -2.68
C HIS A 121 4.87 -20.53 -3.27
N GLY A 122 3.65 -20.05 -3.54
CA GLY A 122 3.41 -18.69 -4.04
C GLY A 122 3.41 -18.58 -5.57
N ASP A 123 3.35 -19.69 -6.30
CA ASP A 123 3.14 -19.66 -7.75
C ASP A 123 1.75 -19.10 -8.07
N ILE A 124 1.61 -18.59 -9.30
CA ILE A 124 0.35 -18.08 -9.83
C ILE A 124 -0.13 -19.03 -10.92
N TRP A 125 -1.33 -19.56 -10.75
CA TRP A 125 -2.00 -20.38 -11.75
C TRP A 125 -3.05 -19.58 -12.52
N ILE A 126 -2.90 -19.55 -13.85
CA ILE A 126 -3.89 -18.97 -14.77
C ILE A 126 -4.51 -20.11 -15.59
N ALA A 127 -5.70 -20.56 -15.18
CA ALA A 127 -6.50 -21.49 -15.98
C ALA A 127 -7.34 -20.72 -17.02
N TYR A 128 -7.46 -21.27 -18.24
CA TYR A 128 -8.23 -20.65 -19.31
C TYR A 128 -9.04 -21.69 -20.09
N HIS A 129 -10.23 -21.30 -20.56
CA HIS A 129 -11.05 -22.18 -21.40
C HIS A 129 -10.45 -22.30 -22.81
N PRO A 130 -10.46 -23.48 -23.48
CA PRO A 130 -9.95 -23.63 -24.84
C PRO A 130 -10.61 -22.74 -25.91
N ARG A 131 -11.75 -22.10 -25.60
CA ARG A 131 -12.51 -21.21 -26.48
C ARG A 131 -11.96 -19.78 -26.53
N VAL A 132 -11.00 -19.41 -25.67
CA VAL A 132 -10.32 -18.12 -25.78
C VAL A 132 -9.58 -18.01 -27.11
N SER A 133 -9.43 -16.79 -27.63
CA SER A 133 -8.78 -16.56 -28.93
C SER A 133 -7.31 -17.00 -28.91
N ASN A 134 -6.77 -17.32 -30.09
CA ASN A 134 -5.35 -17.65 -30.23
C ASN A 134 -4.42 -16.50 -29.80
N GLU A 135 -4.89 -15.26 -29.94
CA GLU A 135 -4.19 -14.07 -29.45
C GLU A 135 -4.05 -14.09 -27.92
N VAL A 136 -5.15 -14.39 -27.19
CA VAL A 136 -5.11 -14.53 -25.73
C VAL A 136 -4.15 -15.65 -25.32
N LYS A 137 -4.21 -16.81 -25.98
CA LYS A 137 -3.29 -17.93 -25.70
C LYS A 137 -1.83 -17.52 -25.90
N SER A 138 -1.51 -16.85 -27.01
CA SER A 138 -0.15 -16.37 -27.30
C SER A 138 0.33 -15.34 -26.26
N ASN A 139 -0.56 -14.48 -25.76
CA ASN A 139 -0.22 -13.52 -24.72
C ASN A 139 0.04 -14.21 -23.36
N LEU A 140 -0.76 -15.21 -23.00
CA LEU A 140 -0.54 -16.02 -21.80
C LEU A 140 0.76 -16.82 -21.89
N GLU A 141 1.08 -17.40 -23.04
CA GLU A 141 2.32 -18.14 -23.27
C GLU A 141 3.55 -17.24 -23.13
N LYS A 142 3.52 -16.01 -23.66
CA LYS A 142 4.61 -15.02 -23.48
C LYS A 142 4.77 -14.56 -22.03
N PHE A 143 3.69 -14.62 -21.26
CA PHE A 143 3.70 -14.25 -19.85
C PHE A 143 4.29 -15.38 -19.00
N ALA A 144 3.96 -16.63 -19.31
CA ALA A 144 4.51 -17.80 -18.64
C ALA A 144 6.04 -17.86 -18.77
N GLY A 145 6.74 -18.15 -17.68
CA GLY A 145 8.21 -18.31 -17.67
C GLY A 145 9.02 -17.01 -17.71
N ARG A 146 8.39 -15.84 -17.55
CA ARG A 146 9.11 -14.56 -17.37
C ARG A 146 9.64 -14.33 -15.95
N TYR A 147 9.20 -15.13 -14.99
CA TYR A 147 9.53 -15.09 -13.57
C TYR A 147 9.66 -16.53 -13.07
#